data_AF-A0A7J7H2K6-F1
#
_entry.id   AF-A0A7J7H2K6-F1
#
_cell.length_a   1.000
_cell.length_b   1.000
_cell.length_c   1.000
_cell.angle_alpha   90.00
_cell.angle_beta   90.00
_cell.angle_gamma   90.00
#
_symmetry.space_group_name_H-M   'P 1'
#
loop_
_entity.id
_entity.type
_entity.pdbx_description
1 polymer ?
#
loop_
_entity_poly.entity_id
_entity_poly.type
_entity_poly.pdbx_seq_one_letter_code
_entity_poly.pdbx_strand_id
1 'polypeptide(L)'
;MATSLRAPMATSVPSSSSSRSLKRRSIQTLCAINSRNGAKIPMPPVNPKDPFLTKLASVAATSPEKLLNRASNSDNLPYLDLFESPTLMATPAQVERSVSYNEHRPRRPPPDLPSLLLHGRIVYIGMPLVPAVTELVIAELMYLQWMDPKEPIYIYINSTGTTRDDGETVGMESEGFAIYDAMMQLKNEIHTVAVGAAIGHACLLLAAGTKGKRFMMPHAKAMIQQPRVPSSGLMPASDVLIRAKEVIINRDVLVGLLAKHTGNSEETVANVMRRPFYMDSTRAKDFGVIDKILWRGQEKIMADAATPEEWDKNAGIKVLEAI
;
A
#
# COMPACT_ATOMS: atom_id res chain seq x y z
N MET A 1 34.61 1.48 -59.36
CA MET A 1 33.90 2.77 -59.33
C MET A 1 33.27 2.95 -57.95
N ALA A 2 33.52 4.12 -57.35
CA ALA A 2 32.73 4.82 -56.33
C ALA A 2 32.36 4.08 -55.02
N THR A 3 33.09 4.29 -53.90
CA THR A 3 32.97 5.38 -52.90
C THR A 3 31.72 5.32 -52.01
N SER A 4 31.91 5.05 -50.71
CA SER A 4 31.33 5.91 -49.66
C SER A 4 32.08 5.73 -48.33
N LEU A 5 32.81 6.79 -47.96
CA LEU A 5 33.30 7.08 -46.63
C LEU A 5 32.14 7.58 -45.76
N ARG A 6 32.06 7.16 -44.49
CA ARG A 6 31.44 7.98 -43.43
C ARG A 6 31.94 7.61 -42.04
N ALA A 7 32.67 8.55 -41.44
CA ALA A 7 32.94 8.63 -40.01
C ALA A 7 31.81 9.36 -39.28
N PRO A 8 31.72 9.22 -37.95
CA PRO A 8 31.52 10.38 -37.07
C PRO A 8 32.54 10.35 -35.91
N MET A 9 33.52 11.25 -35.88
CA MET A 9 33.50 12.52 -35.14
C MET A 9 32.98 12.43 -33.70
N ALA A 10 33.95 12.29 -32.78
CA ALA A 10 33.84 12.67 -31.38
C ALA A 10 33.87 14.19 -31.26
N THR A 11 32.93 14.75 -30.50
CA THR A 11 32.94 16.16 -30.08
C THR A 11 33.10 16.24 -28.58
N SER A 12 34.34 16.54 -28.17
CA SER A 12 34.70 17.07 -26.87
C SER A 12 34.34 18.55 -26.79
N VAL A 13 33.73 18.99 -25.68
CA VAL A 13 33.56 20.41 -25.32
C VAL A 13 33.85 20.55 -23.80
N PRO A 14 34.46 21.66 -23.34
CA PRO A 14 35.54 21.61 -22.37
C PRO A 14 35.15 21.95 -20.92
N SER A 15 36.11 21.67 -20.05
CA SER A 15 36.29 22.19 -18.70
C SER A 15 36.26 23.72 -18.64
N SER A 16 35.50 24.28 -17.69
CA SER A 16 35.83 25.58 -17.09
C SER A 16 35.62 25.54 -15.58
N SER A 17 36.73 25.78 -14.88
CA SER A 17 36.79 26.06 -13.47
C SER A 17 36.44 27.54 -13.24
N SER A 18 35.55 27.83 -12.29
CA SER A 18 35.68 29.08 -11.52
C SER A 18 35.08 28.91 -10.13
N SER A 19 35.94 29.18 -9.18
CA SER A 19 35.73 29.25 -7.75
C SER A 19 34.81 30.41 -7.37
N ARG A 20 33.92 30.21 -6.39
CA ARG A 20 33.44 31.32 -5.55
C ARG A 20 33.08 30.85 -4.15
N SER A 21 33.49 31.69 -3.21
CA SER A 21 33.81 31.40 -1.83
C SER A 21 32.61 31.25 -0.91
N LEU A 22 32.80 30.35 0.05
CA LEU A 22 32.08 30.29 1.32
C LEU A 22 32.19 31.64 2.05
N LYS A 23 31.06 32.30 2.33
CA LYS A 23 30.97 33.30 3.40
C LYS A 23 30.21 32.70 4.58
N ARG A 24 31.01 32.13 5.47
CA ARG A 24 30.68 31.78 6.86
C ARG A 24 30.34 33.09 7.59
N ARG A 25 29.08 33.29 7.98
CA ARG A 25 28.73 34.30 8.99
C ARG A 25 28.70 33.61 10.34
N SER A 26 29.72 33.88 11.15
CA SER A 26 29.75 33.58 12.57
C SER A 26 28.73 34.47 13.29
N ILE A 27 27.83 33.87 14.06
CA ILE A 27 27.12 34.57 15.13
C ILE A 27 27.51 33.86 16.41
N GLN A 28 28.27 34.59 17.23
CA GLN A 28 28.68 34.19 18.57
C GLN A 28 27.45 34.05 19.46
N THR A 29 27.29 32.91 20.11
CA THR A 29 26.34 32.70 21.21
C THR A 29 26.99 33.15 22.51
N LEU A 30 26.63 34.35 22.98
CA LEU A 30 26.82 34.74 24.37
C LEU A 30 25.59 34.26 25.16
N CYS A 31 25.80 33.25 26.01
CA CYS A 31 24.84 32.90 27.05
C CYS A 31 24.89 33.97 28.14
N ALA A 32 23.80 34.71 28.31
CA ALA A 32 23.51 35.46 29.52
C ALA A 32 22.14 35.01 30.04
N ILE A 33 22.17 34.25 31.12
CA ILE A 33 21.01 33.95 31.96
C ILE A 33 20.67 35.25 32.67
N ASN A 34 19.55 35.88 32.33
CA ASN A 34 18.83 36.66 33.32
C ASN A 34 17.32 36.67 33.04
N SER A 35 16.63 36.23 34.07
CA SER A 35 15.19 36.13 34.22
C SER A 35 14.52 37.50 34.21
N ARG A 36 13.44 37.58 33.42
CA ARG A 36 12.20 38.37 33.56
C ARG A 36 11.79 38.89 32.18
N ASN A 37 10.76 38.28 31.59
CA ASN A 37 9.92 38.95 30.60
C ASN A 37 8.60 38.20 30.39
N GLY A 38 7.49 38.89 30.61
CA GLY A 38 6.22 38.57 29.96
C GLY A 38 6.36 38.88 28.48
N ALA A 39 6.95 37.95 27.73
CA ALA A 39 7.03 38.05 26.29
C ALA A 39 5.67 37.68 25.71
N LYS A 40 4.96 38.66 25.11
CA LYS A 40 3.83 38.36 24.24
C LYS A 40 4.37 37.53 23.08
N ILE A 41 4.07 36.24 23.11
CA ILE A 41 4.31 35.31 22.00
C ILE A 41 3.72 35.98 20.75
N PRO A 42 4.48 36.17 19.66
CA PRO A 42 3.90 36.68 18.43
C PRO A 42 2.85 35.69 17.96
N MET A 43 1.59 36.03 18.16
CA MET A 43 0.47 35.22 17.68
C MET A 43 0.53 35.29 16.15
N PRO A 44 0.55 34.15 15.44
CA PRO A 44 0.37 34.16 14.00
C PRO A 44 -0.96 34.87 13.68
N PRO A 45 -1.11 35.50 12.51
CA PRO A 45 -2.38 36.11 12.12
C PRO A 45 -3.45 35.01 12.06
N VAL A 46 -4.21 34.88 13.15
CA VAL A 46 -5.31 33.94 13.27
C VAL A 46 -6.45 34.45 12.42
N ASN A 47 -6.77 33.74 11.35
CA ASN A 47 -7.94 34.03 10.54
C ASN A 47 -9.19 33.72 11.39
N PRO A 48 -10.02 34.71 11.77
CA PRO A 48 -11.18 34.49 12.63
C PRO A 48 -12.29 33.69 11.94
N LYS A 49 -12.18 33.48 10.61
CA LYS A 49 -13.07 32.62 9.82
C LYS A 49 -12.48 31.24 9.55
N ASP A 50 -11.35 30.90 10.17
CA ASP A 50 -10.73 29.60 9.97
C ASP A 50 -11.63 28.49 10.54
N PRO A 51 -12.19 27.61 9.68
CA PRO A 51 -13.06 26.54 10.13
C PRO A 51 -12.35 25.56 11.07
N PHE A 52 -11.02 25.46 11.00
CA PHE A 52 -10.22 24.63 11.90
C PHE A 52 -10.20 25.20 13.32
N LEU A 53 -9.91 26.50 13.48
CA LEU A 53 -9.82 27.14 14.80
C LEU A 53 -11.19 27.27 15.46
N THR A 54 -12.24 27.51 14.70
CA THR A 54 -13.62 27.55 15.21
C THR A 54 -14.07 26.18 15.70
N LYS A 55 -13.72 25.11 14.98
CA LYS A 55 -14.00 23.73 15.41
C LYS A 55 -13.17 23.33 16.62
N LEU A 56 -11.87 23.66 16.65
CA LEU A 56 -11.00 23.36 17.79
C LEU A 56 -11.49 24.09 19.05
N ALA A 57 -11.88 25.36 18.94
CA ALA A 57 -12.50 26.11 20.02
C ALA A 57 -13.82 25.48 20.49
N SER A 58 -14.67 25.04 19.55
CA SER A 58 -15.93 24.36 19.88
C SER A 58 -15.72 23.03 20.61
N VAL A 59 -14.73 22.23 20.19
CA VAL A 59 -14.39 20.93 20.78
C VAL A 59 -13.72 21.09 22.13
N ALA A 60 -12.84 22.09 22.28
CA ALA A 60 -12.25 22.46 23.56
C ALA A 60 -13.32 22.96 24.55
N ALA A 61 -14.35 23.67 24.07
CA ALA A 61 -15.47 24.15 24.87
C ALA A 61 -16.46 23.05 25.27
N THR A 62 -16.72 22.08 24.39
CA THR A 62 -17.67 20.98 24.66
C THR A 62 -17.05 19.79 25.38
N SER A 63 -15.75 19.52 25.18
CA SER A 63 -15.10 18.34 25.74
C SER A 63 -13.58 18.53 25.87
N PRO A 64 -13.10 19.28 26.88
CA PRO A 64 -11.67 19.52 27.08
C PRO A 64 -10.88 18.21 27.33
N GLU A 65 -11.54 17.18 27.88
CA GLU A 65 -10.94 15.89 28.18
C GLU A 65 -10.61 15.06 26.94
N LYS A 66 -11.26 15.28 25.78
CA LYS A 66 -10.92 14.57 24.54
C LYS A 66 -9.57 15.00 23.95
N LEU A 67 -9.12 16.22 24.26
CA LEU A 67 -7.82 16.73 23.83
C LEU A 67 -6.69 16.26 24.76
N LEU A 68 -7.01 15.97 26.03
CA LEU A 68 -6.03 15.62 27.06
C LEU A 68 -5.92 14.11 27.31
N ASN A 69 -7.05 13.39 27.24
CA ASN A 69 -7.12 11.95 27.49
C ASN A 69 -7.33 11.21 26.16
N ARG A 70 -6.23 10.83 25.52
CA ARG A 70 -6.26 9.87 24.40
C ARG A 70 -6.61 8.50 24.97
N ALA A 71 -7.76 7.94 24.59
CA ALA A 71 -8.12 6.57 24.97
C ALA A 71 -7.07 5.60 24.40
N SER A 72 -6.30 4.97 25.28
CA SER A 72 -5.35 3.92 24.96
C SER A 72 -6.06 2.57 24.77
N ASN A 73 -7.11 2.53 23.95
CA ASN A 73 -7.79 1.26 23.66
C ASN A 73 -6.97 0.51 22.59
N SER A 74 -6.28 -0.55 23.01
CA SER A 74 -5.32 -1.35 22.25
C SER A 74 -5.90 -2.18 21.10
N ASP A 75 -7.22 -2.15 20.91
CA ASP A 75 -7.92 -3.13 20.08
C ASP A 75 -8.36 -2.59 18.71
N ASN A 76 -8.32 -1.27 18.52
CA ASN A 76 -8.55 -0.62 17.25
C ASN A 76 -7.21 -0.22 16.61
N LEU A 77 -7.07 -0.47 15.30
CA LEU A 77 -5.91 0.01 14.55
C LEU A 77 -5.89 1.55 14.56
N PRO A 78 -4.71 2.18 14.66
CA PRO A 78 -4.60 3.62 14.46
C PRO A 78 -5.12 3.98 13.06
N TYR A 79 -5.80 5.13 12.92
CA TYR A 79 -6.43 5.65 11.69
C TYR A 79 -7.84 5.13 11.35
N LEU A 80 -8.47 4.24 12.15
CA LEU A 80 -9.89 3.91 11.93
C LEU A 80 -10.87 5.03 12.29
N ASP A 81 -10.55 5.87 13.29
CA ASP A 81 -11.38 7.02 13.68
C ASP A 81 -11.48 8.09 12.57
N LEU A 82 -10.57 8.07 11.58
CA LEU A 82 -10.62 8.95 10.41
C LEU A 82 -11.75 8.57 9.45
N PHE A 83 -12.13 7.28 9.43
CA PHE A 83 -13.26 6.79 8.63
C PHE A 83 -14.60 6.96 9.35
N GLU A 84 -14.60 7.12 10.68
CA GLU A 84 -15.81 7.44 11.46
C GLU A 84 -16.21 8.91 11.37
N SER A 85 -15.34 9.78 10.83
CA SER A 85 -15.69 11.17 10.53
C SER A 85 -16.05 11.32 9.04
N PRO A 86 -17.35 11.38 8.65
CA PRO A 86 -17.75 11.52 7.25
C PRO A 86 -17.32 12.87 6.64
N THR A 87 -16.74 13.76 7.43
CA THR A 87 -16.34 15.12 7.02
C THR A 87 -14.92 15.27 6.49
N LEU A 88 -14.06 14.24 6.51
CA LEU A 88 -12.69 14.36 5.97
C LEU A 88 -12.56 13.89 4.50
N MET A 89 -13.59 13.29 3.93
CA MET A 89 -13.65 12.99 2.49
C MET A 89 -14.51 13.97 1.68
N ALA A 90 -15.00 15.04 2.33
CA ALA A 90 -15.74 16.12 1.70
C ALA A 90 -14.84 17.36 1.47
N THR A 91 -13.74 17.16 0.77
CA THR A 91 -13.44 18.04 -0.37
C THR A 91 -12.87 17.17 -1.50
N PRO A 92 -13.72 16.60 -2.38
CA PRO A 92 -13.34 16.68 -3.78
C PRO A 92 -13.05 18.16 -4.03
N ALA A 93 -12.00 18.47 -4.78
CA ALA A 93 -11.64 19.81 -5.23
C ALA A 93 -12.82 20.78 -5.08
N GLN A 94 -12.73 21.78 -4.18
CA GLN A 94 -13.63 22.91 -4.24
C GLN A 94 -13.38 23.57 -5.60
N VAL A 95 -14.07 23.04 -6.61
CA VAL A 95 -14.37 23.73 -7.85
C VAL A 95 -15.38 24.76 -7.39
N GLU A 96 -14.88 25.90 -6.91
CA GLU A 96 -15.67 27.12 -6.95
C GLU A 96 -16.08 27.28 -8.41
N ARG A 97 -17.34 26.94 -8.72
CA ARG A 97 -18.01 27.40 -9.93
C ARG A 97 -18.30 28.90 -9.77
N SER A 98 -17.26 29.70 -9.59
CA SER A 98 -17.32 31.10 -9.94
C SER A 98 -17.11 31.17 -11.45
N VAL A 99 -18.20 31.43 -12.16
CA VAL A 99 -18.21 31.66 -13.60
C VAL A 99 -17.51 33.00 -13.86
N SER A 100 -16.18 32.96 -13.87
CA SER A 100 -15.34 33.87 -14.63
C SER A 100 -14.71 33.01 -15.72
N TYR A 101 -15.10 33.26 -16.97
CA TYR A 101 -14.61 32.57 -18.16
C TYR A 101 -13.12 32.87 -18.37
N ASN A 102 -12.22 32.26 -17.58
CA ASN A 102 -10.86 31.86 -18.01
C ASN A 102 -9.92 31.21 -16.98
N GLU A 103 -10.26 30.99 -15.69
CA GLU A 103 -9.18 30.79 -14.69
C GLU A 103 -9.24 29.58 -13.73
N HIS A 104 -10.11 28.58 -13.94
CA HIS A 104 -10.16 27.40 -13.03
C HIS A 104 -10.26 26.06 -13.77
N ARG A 105 -9.30 25.78 -14.67
CA ARG A 105 -8.93 24.38 -14.90
C ARG A 105 -8.08 23.97 -13.69
N PRO A 106 -8.38 22.88 -12.96
CA PRO A 106 -7.44 22.40 -11.97
C PRO A 106 -6.08 22.26 -12.65
N ARG A 107 -5.03 22.87 -12.07
CA ARG A 107 -3.69 22.95 -12.68
C ARG A 107 -3.09 21.57 -13.00
N ARG A 108 -3.68 20.50 -12.45
CA ARG A 108 -3.37 19.10 -12.72
C ARG A 108 -4.69 18.34 -12.92
N PRO A 109 -4.73 17.36 -13.83
CA PRO A 109 -5.86 16.45 -13.93
C PRO A 109 -6.12 15.78 -12.56
N PRO A 110 -7.37 15.36 -12.28
CA PRO A 110 -7.67 14.62 -11.06
C PRO A 110 -6.79 13.36 -10.98
N PRO A 111 -6.27 13.02 -9.79
CA PRO A 111 -5.45 11.83 -9.63
C PRO A 111 -6.25 10.57 -9.98
N ASP A 112 -5.57 9.61 -10.57
CA ASP A 112 -6.10 8.27 -10.82
C ASP A 112 -6.32 7.50 -9.50
N LEU A 113 -7.19 6.49 -9.56
CA LEU A 113 -7.57 5.71 -8.38
C LEU A 113 -6.37 5.02 -7.70
N PRO A 114 -5.42 4.38 -8.41
CA PRO A 114 -4.22 3.82 -7.79
C PRO A 114 -3.39 4.86 -7.02
N SER A 115 -3.21 6.05 -7.60
CA SER A 115 -2.51 7.16 -6.90
C SER A 115 -3.23 7.60 -5.63
N LEU A 116 -4.56 7.60 -5.62
CA LEU A 116 -5.36 7.90 -4.41
C LEU A 116 -5.16 6.83 -3.33
N LEU A 117 -5.15 5.55 -3.71
CA LEU A 117 -4.90 4.44 -2.79
C LEU A 117 -3.48 4.50 -2.21
N LEU A 118 -2.48 4.75 -3.06
CA LEU A 118 -1.08 4.85 -2.64
C LEU A 118 -0.87 6.04 -1.69
N HIS A 119 -1.55 7.18 -1.93
CA HIS A 119 -1.55 8.29 -0.99
C HIS A 119 -2.16 7.89 0.37
N GLY A 120 -3.17 7.02 0.37
CA GLY A 120 -3.72 6.37 1.57
C GLY A 120 -2.84 5.25 2.14
N ARG A 121 -1.63 5.02 1.59
CA ARG A 121 -0.69 3.93 1.94
C ARG A 121 -1.27 2.53 1.71
N ILE A 122 -2.19 2.42 0.76
CA ILE A 122 -2.83 1.18 0.35
C ILE A 122 -2.19 0.70 -0.95
N VAL A 123 -1.60 -0.49 -0.89
CA VAL A 123 -1.07 -1.24 -2.04
C VAL A 123 -2.07 -2.36 -2.35
N TYR A 124 -2.60 -2.38 -3.57
CA TYR A 124 -3.63 -3.34 -3.98
C TYR A 124 -3.08 -4.36 -4.99
N ILE A 125 -3.03 -5.63 -4.59
CA ILE A 125 -2.57 -6.75 -5.41
C ILE A 125 -3.79 -7.51 -5.93
N GLY A 126 -4.34 -7.07 -7.06
CA GLY A 126 -5.54 -7.64 -7.69
C GLY A 126 -5.30 -8.60 -8.86
N MET A 127 -4.05 -8.76 -9.29
CA MET A 127 -3.68 -9.55 -10.48
C MET A 127 -2.72 -10.68 -10.11
N PRO A 128 -2.56 -11.71 -10.97
CA PRO A 128 -1.47 -12.66 -10.82
C PRO A 128 -0.11 -11.95 -10.76
N LEU A 129 0.80 -12.49 -9.97
CA LEU A 129 2.16 -12.00 -9.78
C LEU A 129 2.98 -12.28 -11.04
N VAL A 130 3.09 -11.27 -11.88
CA VAL A 130 3.91 -11.23 -13.08
C VAL A 130 4.96 -10.13 -12.93
N PRO A 131 6.08 -10.15 -13.68
CA PRO A 131 7.17 -9.20 -13.51
C PRO A 131 6.74 -7.72 -13.41
N ALA A 132 5.80 -7.30 -14.27
CA ALA A 132 5.30 -5.92 -14.26
C ALA A 132 4.49 -5.56 -12.99
N VAL A 133 3.76 -6.52 -12.41
CA VAL A 133 3.01 -6.32 -11.15
C VAL A 133 3.98 -6.28 -9.98
N THR A 134 4.94 -7.20 -9.96
CA THR A 134 5.99 -7.27 -8.93
C THR A 134 6.82 -5.99 -8.88
N GLU A 135 7.27 -5.50 -10.03
CA GLU A 135 8.03 -4.26 -10.15
C GLU A 135 7.26 -3.08 -9.55
N LEU A 136 5.98 -2.96 -9.89
CA LEU A 136 5.11 -1.89 -9.40
C LEU A 136 4.92 -2.00 -7.88
N VAL A 137 4.58 -3.18 -7.36
CA VAL A 137 4.37 -3.39 -5.92
C VAL A 137 5.64 -3.06 -5.12
N ILE A 138 6.80 -3.51 -5.58
CA ILE A 138 8.07 -3.20 -4.90
C ILE A 138 8.36 -1.70 -4.95
N ALA A 139 8.13 -1.05 -6.09
CA ALA A 139 8.31 0.40 -6.23
C ALA A 139 7.39 1.18 -5.27
N GLU A 140 6.12 0.80 -5.15
CA GLU A 140 5.16 1.39 -4.22
C GLU A 140 5.60 1.22 -2.76
N LEU A 141 6.04 0.02 -2.39
CA LEU A 141 6.55 -0.26 -1.04
C LEU A 141 7.78 0.59 -0.68
N MET A 142 8.74 0.68 -1.60
CA MET A 142 9.94 1.51 -1.43
C MET A 142 9.58 3.00 -1.34
N TYR A 143 8.61 3.44 -2.15
CA TYR A 143 8.12 4.82 -2.12
C TYR A 143 7.46 5.17 -0.78
N LEU A 144 6.58 4.30 -0.27
CA LEU A 144 5.91 4.50 1.03
C LEU A 144 6.90 4.55 2.21
N GLN A 145 7.95 3.74 2.14
CA GLN A 145 9.05 3.75 3.11
C GLN A 145 9.87 5.04 3.07
N TRP A 146 10.10 5.59 1.87
CA TRP A 146 10.78 6.88 1.69
C TRP A 146 9.93 8.04 2.20
N MET A 147 8.61 8.00 1.95
CA MET A 147 7.66 9.02 2.40
C MET A 147 7.59 9.11 3.92
N ASP A 148 7.26 8.00 4.60
CA ASP A 148 7.35 7.93 6.06
C ASP A 148 7.68 6.48 6.48
N PRO A 149 8.83 6.24 7.13
CA PRO A 149 9.25 4.92 7.58
C PRO A 149 8.51 4.40 8.82
N LYS A 150 7.75 5.25 9.53
CA LYS A 150 7.10 4.90 10.81
C LYS A 150 5.64 4.51 10.64
N GLU A 151 4.98 5.05 9.63
CA GLU A 151 3.56 4.78 9.38
C GLU A 151 3.35 3.38 8.77
N PRO A 152 2.22 2.73 9.06
CA PRO A 152 1.94 1.40 8.53
C PRO A 152 1.65 1.42 7.02
N ILE A 153 1.87 0.30 6.36
CA ILE A 153 1.51 0.04 4.96
C ILE A 153 0.42 -1.02 4.92
N TYR A 154 -0.62 -0.79 4.14
CA TYR A 154 -1.75 -1.71 4.01
C TYR A 154 -1.69 -2.41 2.66
N ILE A 155 -1.54 -3.74 2.66
CA ILE A 155 -1.52 -4.56 1.46
C ILE A 155 -2.82 -5.33 1.35
N TYR A 156 -3.63 -4.98 0.35
CA TYR A 156 -4.89 -5.65 0.05
C TYR A 156 -4.63 -6.70 -1.04
N ILE A 157 -4.99 -7.94 -0.76
CA ILE A 157 -4.65 -9.10 -1.60
C ILE A 157 -5.93 -9.71 -2.14
N ASN A 158 -6.01 -9.74 -3.47
CA ASN A 158 -6.95 -10.50 -4.26
C ASN A 158 -6.21 -11.07 -5.48
N SER A 159 -5.34 -12.05 -5.22
CA SER A 159 -4.44 -12.59 -6.24
C SER A 159 -4.34 -14.10 -6.14
N THR A 160 -4.24 -14.71 -7.31
CA THR A 160 -4.02 -16.14 -7.51
C THR A 160 -2.55 -16.53 -7.36
N GLY A 161 -1.66 -15.58 -7.04
CA GLY A 161 -0.22 -15.79 -6.97
C GLY A 161 0.39 -15.86 -8.37
N THR A 162 1.28 -16.82 -8.61
CA THR A 162 2.01 -16.99 -9.88
C THR A 162 1.23 -17.78 -10.94
N THR A 163 0.05 -18.30 -10.58
CA THR A 163 -0.84 -19.06 -11.46
C THR A 163 -2.09 -18.27 -11.77
N ARG A 164 -2.66 -18.40 -12.98
CA ARG A 164 -4.02 -17.92 -13.29
C ARG A 164 -5.08 -18.91 -12.82
N ASP A 165 -6.34 -18.47 -12.85
CA ASP A 165 -7.51 -19.31 -12.54
C ASP A 165 -7.63 -20.53 -13.48
N ASP A 166 -7.15 -20.41 -14.73
CA ASP A 166 -7.10 -21.51 -15.71
C ASP A 166 -6.08 -22.61 -15.35
N GLY A 167 -5.27 -22.38 -14.30
CA GLY A 167 -4.23 -23.30 -13.85
C GLY A 167 -2.89 -23.16 -14.57
N GLU A 168 -2.78 -22.23 -15.53
CA GLU A 168 -1.52 -21.87 -16.19
C GLU A 168 -0.62 -21.03 -15.27
N THR A 169 0.68 -21.33 -15.29
CA THR A 169 1.71 -20.55 -14.61
C THR A 169 2.07 -19.33 -15.45
N VAL A 170 1.90 -18.13 -14.90
CA VAL A 170 2.08 -16.84 -15.61
C VAL A 170 3.30 -16.08 -15.12
N GLY A 171 3.71 -16.32 -13.88
CA GLY A 171 4.90 -15.75 -13.27
C GLY A 171 5.85 -16.83 -12.79
N MET A 172 7.10 -16.45 -12.58
CA MET A 172 8.07 -17.29 -11.89
C MET A 172 7.86 -17.18 -10.38
N GLU A 173 8.23 -18.19 -9.61
CA GLU A 173 8.10 -18.16 -8.14
C GLU A 173 8.93 -17.03 -7.50
N SER A 174 10.00 -16.61 -8.18
CA SER A 174 10.82 -15.45 -7.82
C SER A 174 10.03 -14.16 -7.68
N GLU A 175 8.90 -13.99 -8.39
CA GLU A 175 8.03 -12.82 -8.28
C GLU A 175 7.43 -12.69 -6.88
N GLY A 176 6.94 -13.81 -6.34
CA GLY A 176 6.42 -13.86 -4.97
C GLY A 176 7.50 -13.64 -3.93
N PHE A 177 8.67 -14.24 -4.14
CA PHE A 177 9.81 -14.08 -3.21
C PHE A 177 10.37 -12.66 -3.21
N ALA A 178 10.41 -11.98 -4.36
CA ALA A 178 10.90 -10.61 -4.44
C ALA A 178 10.01 -9.64 -3.63
N ILE A 179 8.68 -9.76 -3.73
CA ILE A 179 7.75 -8.96 -2.92
C ILE A 179 7.90 -9.31 -1.43
N TYR A 180 8.03 -10.60 -1.12
CA TYR A 180 8.23 -11.07 0.25
C TYR A 180 9.49 -10.47 0.89
N ASP A 181 10.62 -10.51 0.19
CA ASP A 181 11.89 -9.97 0.69
C ASP A 181 11.82 -8.45 0.80
N ALA A 182 11.16 -7.77 -0.15
CA ALA A 182 10.88 -6.35 -0.05
C ALA A 182 10.07 -6.05 1.23
N MET A 183 8.99 -6.80 1.51
CA MET A 183 8.21 -6.64 2.75
C MET A 183 9.07 -6.82 4.00
N MET A 184 9.97 -7.81 4.04
CA MET A 184 10.83 -8.07 5.20
C MET A 184 11.95 -7.03 5.38
N GLN A 185 12.36 -6.35 4.31
CA GLN A 185 13.41 -5.31 4.35
C GLN A 185 12.90 -3.98 4.91
N LEU A 186 11.60 -3.71 4.81
CA LEU A 186 11.01 -2.43 5.21
C LEU A 186 11.01 -2.30 6.74
N LYS A 187 11.19 -1.06 7.21
CA LYS A 187 11.03 -0.68 8.63
C LYS A 187 9.57 -0.47 8.99
N ASN A 188 8.75 -0.19 7.99
CA ASN A 188 7.33 0.02 8.16
C ASN A 188 6.64 -1.25 8.65
N GLU A 189 5.59 -1.07 9.44
CA GLU A 189 4.70 -2.15 9.79
C GLU A 189 3.78 -2.48 8.62
N ILE A 190 3.55 -3.77 8.32
CA ILE A 190 2.81 -4.20 7.14
C ILE A 190 1.54 -4.94 7.56
N HIS A 191 0.40 -4.39 7.19
CA HIS A 191 -0.92 -4.94 7.48
C HIS A 191 -1.43 -5.60 6.21
N THR A 192 -1.71 -6.89 6.27
CA THR A 192 -2.18 -7.65 5.10
C THR A 192 -3.67 -7.93 5.22
N VAL A 193 -4.41 -7.75 4.13
CA VAL A 193 -5.86 -7.96 4.11
C VAL A 193 -6.23 -8.80 2.90
N ALA A 194 -6.73 -10.01 3.11
CA ALA A 194 -7.31 -10.83 2.04
C ALA A 194 -8.77 -10.43 1.80
N VAL A 195 -9.06 -9.96 0.58
CA VAL A 195 -10.39 -9.48 0.18
C VAL A 195 -11.17 -10.55 -0.57
N GLY A 196 -10.54 -11.22 -1.54
CA GLY A 196 -11.16 -12.24 -2.40
C GLY A 196 -10.42 -13.56 -2.32
N ALA A 197 -9.37 -13.71 -3.12
CA ALA A 197 -8.52 -14.90 -3.12
C ALA A 197 -7.07 -14.54 -2.75
N ALA A 198 -6.44 -15.39 -1.94
CA ALA A 198 -5.01 -15.33 -1.67
C ALA A 198 -4.42 -16.74 -1.85
N ILE A 199 -3.84 -16.99 -3.02
CA ILE A 199 -3.46 -18.34 -3.46
C ILE A 199 -1.95 -18.46 -3.68
N GLY A 200 -1.35 -19.57 -3.25
CA GLY A 200 0.06 -19.88 -3.47
C GLY A 200 0.98 -18.81 -2.90
N HIS A 201 1.76 -18.15 -3.76
CA HIS A 201 2.62 -17.03 -3.37
C HIS A 201 1.84 -15.85 -2.78
N ALA A 202 0.61 -15.58 -3.22
CA ALA A 202 -0.21 -14.56 -2.58
C ALA A 202 -0.66 -14.95 -1.16
N CYS A 203 -0.84 -16.25 -0.89
CA CYS A 203 -1.09 -16.76 0.46
C CYS A 203 0.15 -16.60 1.36
N LEU A 204 1.35 -16.77 0.81
CA LEU A 204 2.60 -16.45 1.52
C LEU A 204 2.65 -14.96 1.88
N LEU A 205 2.39 -14.07 0.93
CA LEU A 205 2.38 -12.62 1.18
C LEU A 205 1.35 -12.25 2.26
N LEU A 206 0.16 -12.86 2.24
CA LEU A 206 -0.84 -12.68 3.29
C LEU A 206 -0.29 -13.08 4.67
N ALA A 207 0.33 -14.26 4.76
CA ALA A 207 0.90 -14.76 6.00
C ALA A 207 2.11 -13.95 6.50
N ALA A 208 2.86 -13.33 5.58
CA ALA A 208 4.06 -12.56 5.85
C ALA A 208 3.80 -11.15 6.42
N GLY A 209 2.55 -10.72 6.53
CA GLY A 209 2.20 -9.48 7.22
C GLY A 209 2.65 -9.49 8.69
N THR A 210 2.71 -8.31 9.30
CA THR A 210 3.10 -8.18 10.71
C THR A 210 2.13 -8.99 11.59
N LYS A 211 2.70 -9.83 12.47
CA LYS A 211 1.93 -10.70 13.37
C LYS A 211 0.96 -9.88 14.23
N GLY A 212 -0.29 -10.33 14.29
CA GLY A 212 -1.41 -9.63 14.94
C GLY A 212 -2.18 -8.68 14.01
N LYS A 213 -1.65 -8.42 12.79
CA LYS A 213 -2.20 -7.48 11.80
C LYS A 213 -2.39 -8.10 10.42
N ARG A 214 -2.61 -9.42 10.40
CA ARG A 214 -2.99 -10.19 9.20
C ARG A 214 -4.49 -10.45 9.24
N PHE A 215 -5.19 -9.99 8.21
CA PHE A 215 -6.64 -9.94 8.16
C PHE A 215 -7.22 -10.67 6.96
N MET A 216 -8.46 -11.13 7.08
CA MET A 216 -9.19 -11.75 5.97
C MET A 216 -10.67 -11.42 6.06
N MET A 217 -11.30 -11.16 4.92
CA MET A 217 -12.75 -11.05 4.83
C MET A 217 -13.42 -12.43 5.00
N PRO A 218 -14.65 -12.52 5.50
CA PRO A 218 -15.25 -13.79 5.89
C PRO A 218 -15.43 -14.78 4.72
N HIS A 219 -15.75 -14.25 3.54
CA HIS A 219 -15.95 -15.04 2.31
C HIS A 219 -14.70 -15.16 1.44
N ALA A 220 -13.59 -14.53 1.85
CA ALA A 220 -12.34 -14.70 1.14
C ALA A 220 -11.83 -16.14 1.28
N LYS A 221 -11.02 -16.57 0.31
CA LYS A 221 -10.40 -17.90 0.28
C LYS A 221 -8.89 -17.77 0.27
N ALA A 222 -8.23 -18.52 1.15
CA ALA A 222 -6.79 -18.68 1.12
C ALA A 222 -6.49 -20.09 0.61
N MET A 223 -5.45 -20.23 -0.21
CA MET A 223 -5.04 -21.54 -0.69
C MET A 223 -3.54 -21.70 -0.64
N ILE A 224 -3.07 -22.76 0.01
CA ILE A 224 -1.69 -23.22 -0.09
C ILE A 224 -1.66 -24.27 -1.22
N GLN A 225 -0.79 -24.04 -2.22
CA GLN A 225 -0.58 -24.97 -3.32
C GLN A 225 0.90 -25.10 -3.63
N GLN A 226 1.28 -26.25 -4.19
CA GLN A 226 2.65 -26.48 -4.61
C GLN A 226 3.01 -25.65 -5.85
N PRO A 227 4.25 -25.12 -5.92
CA PRO A 227 4.83 -24.61 -7.15
C PRO A 227 4.68 -25.59 -8.31
N ARG A 228 4.34 -25.06 -9.48
CA ARG A 228 4.12 -25.86 -10.69
C ARG A 228 5.32 -25.73 -11.61
N VAL A 229 5.74 -26.85 -12.20
CA VAL A 229 6.67 -26.80 -13.32
C VAL A 229 5.92 -26.17 -14.49
N PRO A 230 6.37 -25.01 -15.02
CA PRO A 230 5.69 -24.37 -16.13
C PRO A 230 5.62 -25.32 -17.32
N SER A 231 4.50 -25.30 -18.04
CA SER A 231 4.32 -26.09 -19.26
C SER A 231 5.31 -25.60 -20.30
N SER A 232 6.38 -26.37 -20.47
CA SER A 232 7.36 -26.16 -21.52
C SER A 232 7.26 -27.33 -22.47
N GLY A 233 7.16 -27.05 -23.76
CA GLY A 233 6.97 -28.05 -24.82
C GLY A 233 8.15 -29.02 -24.96
N LEU A 234 8.54 -29.33 -26.19
CA LEU A 234 9.70 -30.22 -26.41
C LEU A 234 10.98 -29.54 -25.94
N MET A 235 11.63 -30.12 -24.92
CA MET A 235 12.87 -29.65 -24.33
C MET A 235 13.93 -30.77 -24.30
N PRO A 236 15.22 -30.43 -24.30
CA PRO A 236 16.27 -31.38 -23.98
C PRO A 236 16.10 -32.00 -22.58
N ALA A 237 16.44 -33.28 -22.43
CA ALA A 237 16.31 -34.00 -21.15
C ALA A 237 17.13 -33.37 -20.00
N SER A 238 18.28 -32.77 -20.33
CA SER A 238 19.10 -32.00 -19.37
C SER A 238 18.34 -30.81 -18.77
N ASP A 239 17.61 -30.09 -19.61
CA ASP A 239 16.94 -28.85 -19.23
C ASP A 239 15.71 -29.15 -18.38
N VAL A 240 15.00 -30.24 -18.69
CA VAL A 240 13.90 -30.76 -17.87
C VAL A 240 14.40 -31.09 -16.46
N LEU A 241 15.54 -31.77 -16.33
CA LEU A 241 16.12 -32.10 -15.04
C LEU A 241 16.49 -30.85 -14.23
N ILE A 242 17.10 -29.85 -14.87
CA ILE A 242 17.49 -28.59 -14.22
C ILE A 242 16.25 -27.85 -13.71
N ARG A 243 15.21 -27.71 -14.54
CA ARG A 243 13.97 -27.02 -14.16
C ARG A 243 13.21 -27.76 -13.06
N ALA A 244 13.16 -29.08 -13.12
CA ALA A 244 12.52 -29.88 -12.08
C ALA A 244 13.20 -29.68 -10.72
N LYS A 245 14.53 -29.68 -10.69
CA LYS A 245 15.30 -29.39 -9.46
C LYS A 245 15.01 -28.00 -8.91
N GLU A 246 14.99 -26.99 -9.78
CA GLU A 246 14.70 -25.61 -9.39
C GLU A 246 13.31 -25.45 -8.76
N VAL A 247 12.28 -26.07 -9.33
CA VAL A 247 10.92 -26.03 -8.78
C VAL A 247 10.83 -26.74 -7.42
N ILE A 248 11.60 -27.80 -7.21
CA ILE A 248 11.68 -28.48 -5.90
C ILE A 248 12.35 -27.56 -4.87
N ILE A 249 13.44 -26.88 -5.23
CA ILE A 249 14.09 -25.90 -4.35
C ILE A 249 13.11 -24.79 -3.96
N ASN A 250 12.41 -24.21 -4.94
CA ASN A 250 11.43 -23.16 -4.69
C ASN A 250 10.26 -23.64 -3.81
N ARG A 251 9.81 -24.89 -4.00
CA ARG A 251 8.84 -25.55 -3.12
C ARG A 251 9.35 -25.60 -1.68
N ASP A 252 10.56 -26.08 -1.46
CA ASP A 252 11.10 -26.26 -0.12
C ASP A 252 11.33 -24.92 0.59
N VAL A 253 11.77 -23.89 -0.15
CA VAL A 253 11.82 -22.50 0.34
C VAL A 253 10.44 -22.00 0.74
N LEU A 254 9.41 -22.18 -0.11
CA LEU A 254 8.05 -21.77 0.19
C LEU A 254 7.49 -22.47 1.45
N VAL A 255 7.77 -23.77 1.64
CA VAL A 255 7.41 -24.51 2.87
C VAL A 255 8.03 -23.87 4.10
N GLY A 256 9.35 -23.61 4.07
CA GLY A 256 10.05 -23.01 5.19
C GLY A 256 9.51 -21.63 5.55
N LEU A 257 9.22 -20.79 4.54
CA LEU A 257 8.63 -19.47 4.75
C LEU A 257 7.21 -19.54 5.33
N LEU A 258 6.35 -20.41 4.80
CA LEU A 258 5.00 -20.61 5.33
C LEU A 258 5.02 -21.16 6.75
N ALA A 259 5.91 -22.12 7.05
CA ALA A 259 6.09 -22.67 8.40
C ALA A 259 6.49 -21.56 9.38
N LYS A 260 7.46 -20.71 9.01
CA LYS A 260 7.91 -19.57 9.81
C LYS A 260 6.77 -18.62 10.19
N HIS A 261 5.89 -18.27 9.26
CA HIS A 261 4.83 -17.28 9.49
C HIS A 261 3.55 -17.87 10.08
N THR A 262 3.25 -19.13 9.79
CA THR A 262 2.07 -19.82 10.36
C THR A 262 2.34 -20.38 11.76
N GLY A 263 3.60 -20.64 12.11
CA GLY A 263 3.99 -21.27 13.37
C GLY A 263 3.83 -22.80 13.37
N ASN A 264 3.49 -23.40 12.21
CA ASN A 264 3.43 -24.85 12.04
C ASN A 264 4.82 -25.43 11.73
N SER A 265 4.99 -26.75 11.91
CA SER A 265 6.20 -27.43 11.47
C SER A 265 6.27 -27.50 9.93
N GLU A 266 7.49 -27.51 9.40
CA GLU A 266 7.73 -27.67 7.95
C GLU A 266 7.08 -28.96 7.41
N GLU A 267 7.10 -30.05 8.18
CA GLU A 267 6.44 -31.31 7.81
C GLU A 267 4.92 -31.15 7.65
N THR A 268 4.28 -30.41 8.56
CA THR A 268 2.83 -30.15 8.50
C THR A 268 2.48 -29.38 7.23
N VAL A 269 3.22 -28.31 6.95
CA VAL A 269 3.03 -27.47 5.75
C VAL A 269 3.32 -28.28 4.49
N ALA A 270 4.42 -29.05 4.46
CA ALA A 270 4.80 -29.88 3.32
C ALA A 270 3.75 -30.96 3.00
N ASN A 271 3.12 -31.54 4.02
CA ASN A 271 2.05 -32.52 3.87
C ASN A 271 0.77 -31.89 3.31
N VAL A 272 0.38 -30.74 3.85
CA VAL A 272 -0.79 -29.99 3.40
C VAL A 272 -0.62 -29.49 1.97
N MET A 273 0.59 -29.04 1.59
CA MET A 273 0.90 -28.51 0.27
C MET A 273 0.98 -29.59 -0.83
N ARG A 274 0.94 -30.89 -0.50
CA ARG A 274 0.93 -31.99 -1.50
C ARG A 274 -0.22 -31.87 -2.49
N ARG A 275 -1.33 -31.27 -2.07
CA ARG A 275 -2.51 -30.98 -2.89
C ARG A 275 -2.99 -29.55 -2.62
N PRO A 276 -3.81 -28.97 -3.50
CA PRO A 276 -4.43 -27.68 -3.23
C PRO A 276 -5.21 -27.72 -1.91
N PHE A 277 -4.80 -26.89 -0.95
CA PHE A 277 -5.43 -26.82 0.36
C PHE A 277 -6.17 -25.50 0.52
N TYR A 278 -7.48 -25.56 0.33
CA TYR A 278 -8.38 -24.41 0.50
C TYR A 278 -8.73 -24.19 1.96
N MET A 279 -8.69 -22.92 2.35
CA MET A 279 -9.01 -22.43 3.67
C MET A 279 -10.03 -21.30 3.58
N ASP A 280 -11.10 -21.46 4.35
CA ASP A 280 -12.01 -20.37 4.66
C ASP A 280 -11.37 -19.46 5.71
N SER A 281 -11.93 -18.28 5.91
CA SER A 281 -11.42 -17.30 6.89
C SER A 281 -11.18 -17.89 8.30
N THR A 282 -12.08 -18.74 8.79
CA THR A 282 -11.91 -19.46 10.07
C THR A 282 -10.74 -20.43 10.02
N ARG A 283 -10.69 -21.30 9.01
CA ARG A 283 -9.63 -22.29 8.84
C ARG A 283 -8.27 -21.65 8.62
N ALA A 284 -8.21 -20.53 7.90
CA ALA A 284 -7.00 -19.76 7.66
C ALA A 284 -6.46 -19.16 8.96
N LYS A 285 -7.36 -18.74 9.87
CA LYS A 285 -7.01 -18.26 11.20
C LYS A 285 -6.47 -19.41 12.07
N ASP A 286 -7.17 -20.54 12.08
CA ASP A 286 -6.77 -21.72 12.87
C ASP A 286 -5.43 -22.30 12.39
N PHE A 287 -5.17 -22.26 11.08
CA PHE A 287 -3.89 -22.67 10.50
C PHE A 287 -2.77 -21.65 10.74
N GLY A 288 -3.08 -20.42 11.17
CA GLY A 288 -2.11 -19.37 11.45
C GLY A 288 -1.69 -18.50 10.26
N VAL A 289 -2.39 -18.59 9.12
CA VAL A 289 -2.18 -17.71 7.95
C VAL A 289 -2.57 -16.27 8.28
N ILE A 290 -3.65 -16.11 9.06
CA ILE A 290 -4.18 -14.81 9.46
C ILE A 290 -4.40 -14.76 10.97
N ASP A 291 -4.54 -13.55 11.52
CA ASP A 291 -4.80 -13.35 12.94
C ASP A 291 -6.25 -13.00 13.22
N LYS A 292 -6.90 -12.21 12.34
CA LYS A 292 -8.23 -11.65 12.56
C LYS A 292 -9.10 -11.75 11.32
N ILE A 293 -10.39 -11.98 11.52
CA ILE A 293 -11.40 -11.95 10.46
C ILE A 293 -12.08 -10.59 10.50
N LEU A 294 -12.03 -9.85 9.39
CA LEU A 294 -12.68 -8.55 9.25
C LEU A 294 -14.17 -8.77 8.99
N TRP A 295 -14.95 -8.86 10.06
CA TRP A 295 -16.41 -8.80 10.02
C TRP A 295 -16.90 -7.82 11.07
N ARG A 296 -17.07 -6.56 10.67
CA ARG A 296 -17.74 -5.54 11.49
C ARG A 296 -18.70 -4.76 10.61
N GLY A 297 -19.99 -5.00 10.81
CA GLY A 297 -21.03 -4.02 10.53
C GLY A 297 -21.16 -3.53 9.09
N GLN A 298 -20.77 -4.31 8.08
CA GLN A 298 -20.98 -3.93 6.68
C GLN A 298 -22.44 -3.62 6.38
N GLU A 299 -23.40 -4.23 7.07
CA GLU A 299 -24.82 -3.84 7.00
C GLU A 299 -25.06 -2.40 7.49
N LYS A 300 -24.37 -1.96 8.56
CA LYS A 300 -24.46 -0.59 9.08
C LYS A 300 -23.69 0.39 8.20
N ILE A 301 -22.51 0.02 7.71
CA ILE A 301 -21.69 0.85 6.80
C ILE A 301 -22.36 0.98 5.43
N MET A 302 -23.01 -0.07 4.92
CA MET A 302 -23.79 -0.01 3.68
C MET A 302 -25.12 0.71 3.87
N ALA A 303 -25.69 0.72 5.08
CA ALA A 303 -26.83 1.57 5.42
C ALA A 303 -26.45 3.05 5.57
N ASP A 304 -25.22 3.33 6.02
CA ASP A 304 -24.66 4.68 6.14
C ASP A 304 -24.08 5.22 4.82
N ALA A 305 -23.82 4.34 3.84
CA ALA A 305 -23.38 4.73 2.51
C ALA A 305 -24.54 5.35 1.72
N ALA A 306 -24.32 6.56 1.19
CA ALA A 306 -25.32 7.25 0.37
C ALA A 306 -25.74 6.39 -0.82
N THR A 307 -27.04 6.37 -1.12
CA THR A 307 -27.56 5.65 -2.29
C THR A 307 -26.95 6.22 -3.58
N PRO A 308 -26.83 5.44 -4.68
CA PRO A 308 -26.22 5.91 -5.93
C PRO A 308 -26.83 7.24 -6.43
N GLU A 309 -28.14 7.42 -6.25
CA GLU A 309 -28.86 8.64 -6.62
C GLU A 309 -28.48 9.86 -5.75
N GLU A 310 -28.23 9.65 -4.46
CA GLU A 310 -27.77 10.69 -3.54
C GLU A 310 -26.29 11.03 -3.77
N TRP A 311 -25.49 10.03 -4.12
CA TRP A 311 -24.10 10.21 -4.54
C TRP A 311 -24.03 11.01 -5.84
N ASP A 312 -24.84 10.66 -6.85
CA ASP A 312 -24.95 11.37 -8.13
C ASP A 312 -25.44 12.81 -7.95
N LYS A 313 -26.43 13.04 -7.08
CA LYS A 313 -26.92 14.38 -6.72
C LYS A 313 -25.83 15.20 -6.03
N ASN A 314 -25.09 14.63 -5.09
CA ASN A 314 -23.98 15.30 -4.39
C ASN A 314 -22.78 15.56 -5.34
N ALA A 315 -22.55 14.69 -6.32
CA ALA A 315 -21.57 14.88 -7.37
C ALA A 315 -22.05 15.84 -8.48
N GLY A 316 -23.30 16.29 -8.44
CA GLY A 316 -23.89 17.21 -9.41
C GLY A 316 -24.16 16.59 -10.78
N ILE A 317 -24.26 15.27 -10.85
CA ILE A 317 -24.58 14.50 -12.06
C ILE A 317 -26.10 14.50 -12.23
N LYS A 318 -26.59 15.05 -13.35
CA LYS A 318 -28.02 15.00 -13.70
C LYS A 318 -28.23 13.85 -14.67
N VAL A 319 -28.98 12.83 -14.24
CA VAL A 319 -29.47 11.79 -15.15
C VAL A 319 -30.46 12.46 -16.10
N LEU A 320 -30.14 12.49 -17.40
CA LEU A 320 -31.09 12.88 -18.42
C LEU A 320 -31.99 11.68 -18.67
N GLU A 321 -33.28 11.79 -18.33
CA GLU A 321 -34.27 10.80 -18.75
C GLU A 321 -34.27 10.72 -20.28
N ALA A 322 -34.14 9.50 -20.80
CA ALA A 322 -34.21 9.25 -22.23
C ALA A 322 -35.57 9.66 -22.77
N ILE A 323 -35.56 10.45 -23.85
CA ILE A 323 -36.73 10.89 -24.62
C ILE A 323 -37.40 9.70 -25.29
#